data_AF-A0A963JLJ8-F1
#
_entry.id   AF-A0A963JLJ8-F1
#
_cell.length_a   1.000
_cell.length_b   1.000
_cell.length_c   1.000
_cell.angle_alpha   90.00
_cell.angle_beta   90.00
_cell.angle_gamma   90.00
#
_symmetry.space_group_name_H-M   'P 1'
#
loop_
_entity.id
_entity.type
_entity.pdbx_description
1 polymer ?
#
loop_
_entity_poly.entity_id
_entity_poly.type
_entity_poly.pdbx_seq_one_letter_code
_entity_poly.pdbx_strand_id
1 'polypeptide(L)'
;PDKLALQVALLDARPEVGFCSTATRVVDQAGAPAGDWPCCAGEAPMPDLLFMRSAAVSGSTSGVLARRALLLDAGGFDERLRGFEDPDLWIRLSSRTGYACIPEALTVVVRTPGSVSTHLPRMRAATLASFRKNRALLPAARRGAYWRAACAGALADYAKMAWRAGDRRHGLAWAAEALLRAPLGRGRLVAGLLLAMLRGQRL
;
A
#
# COMPACT_ATOMS: atom_id res chain seq x y z
N PRO A 1 -10.48 -14.51 -18.05
CA PRO A 1 -11.79 -15.19 -18.05
C PRO A 1 -12.13 -15.82 -16.69
N ASP A 2 -11.21 -16.56 -16.07
CA ASP A 2 -11.51 -17.43 -14.91
C ASP A 2 -11.39 -16.77 -13.53
N LYS A 3 -11.06 -15.47 -13.50
CA LYS A 3 -10.77 -14.73 -12.27
C LYS A 3 -11.86 -14.88 -11.21
N LEU A 4 -13.10 -14.57 -11.58
CA LEU A 4 -14.23 -14.60 -10.63
C LEU A 4 -14.51 -16.02 -10.14
N ALA A 5 -14.49 -17.02 -11.03
CA ALA A 5 -14.73 -18.41 -10.66
C ALA A 5 -13.71 -18.90 -9.63
N LEU A 6 -12.42 -18.61 -9.85
CA LEU A 6 -11.35 -18.99 -8.92
C LEU A 6 -11.43 -18.24 -7.59
N GLN A 7 -11.75 -16.94 -7.61
CA GLN A 7 -11.91 -16.15 -6.38
C GLN A 7 -13.12 -16.58 -5.55
N VAL A 8 -14.25 -16.90 -6.19
CA VAL A 8 -15.45 -17.44 -5.54
C VAL A 8 -15.13 -18.80 -4.92
N ALA A 9 -14.56 -19.73 -5.69
CA ALA A 9 -14.20 -21.06 -5.20
C ALA A 9 -13.24 -20.99 -4.00
N LEU A 10 -12.27 -20.06 -4.02
CA LEU A 10 -11.36 -19.84 -2.89
C LEU A 10 -12.11 -19.38 -1.64
N LEU A 11 -13.01 -18.40 -1.77
CA LEU A 11 -13.75 -17.88 -0.63
C LEU A 11 -14.76 -18.91 -0.11
N ASP A 12 -15.40 -19.69 -0.97
CA ASP A 12 -16.32 -20.75 -0.53
C ASP A 12 -15.59 -21.86 0.24
N ALA A 13 -14.40 -22.25 -0.22
CA ALA A 13 -13.57 -23.25 0.45
C ALA A 13 -12.92 -22.76 1.76
N ARG A 14 -12.84 -21.43 1.97
CA ARG A 14 -12.12 -20.81 3.10
C ARG A 14 -12.98 -19.76 3.82
N PRO A 15 -13.89 -20.18 4.72
CA PRO A 15 -14.75 -19.27 5.48
C PRO A 15 -14.00 -18.23 6.32
N GLU A 16 -12.78 -18.54 6.77
CA GLU A 16 -11.93 -17.64 7.54
C GLU A 16 -11.32 -16.50 6.70
N VAL A 17 -11.33 -16.64 5.37
CA VAL A 17 -10.93 -15.59 4.43
C VAL A 17 -12.15 -14.74 4.07
N GLY A 18 -12.03 -13.45 4.35
CA GLY A 18 -13.10 -12.48 4.09
C GLY A 18 -12.96 -11.75 2.75
N PHE A 19 -11.76 -11.70 2.20
CA PHE A 19 -11.47 -11.11 0.89
C PHE A 19 -10.20 -11.72 0.29
N CYS A 20 -10.11 -11.72 -1.03
CA CYS A 20 -8.96 -12.23 -1.76
C CYS A 20 -8.60 -11.35 -2.95
N SER A 21 -7.38 -11.49 -3.46
CA SER A 21 -6.96 -10.89 -4.72
C SER A 21 -6.31 -11.91 -5.65
N THR A 22 -5.82 -11.44 -6.80
CA THR A 22 -4.98 -12.22 -7.70
C THR A 22 -3.67 -11.47 -7.96
N ALA A 23 -2.61 -12.18 -8.33
CA ALA A 23 -1.47 -11.53 -8.97
C ALA A 23 -1.95 -10.72 -10.18
N THR A 24 -1.20 -9.67 -10.52
CA THR A 24 -1.63 -8.68 -11.51
C THR A 24 -0.50 -8.35 -12.46
N ARG A 25 -0.81 -8.33 -13.75
CA ARG A 25 0.08 -7.77 -14.78
C ARG A 25 -0.14 -6.27 -14.86
N VAL A 26 0.95 -5.50 -14.93
CA VAL A 26 0.90 -4.06 -15.15
C VAL A 26 1.31 -3.80 -16.59
N VAL A 27 0.45 -3.11 -17.33
CA VAL A 27 0.71 -2.72 -18.72
C VAL A 27 0.68 -1.20 -18.85
N ASP A 28 1.32 -0.66 -19.87
CA ASP A 28 1.16 0.75 -20.23
C ASP A 28 -0.12 0.99 -21.05
N GLN A 29 -0.34 2.23 -21.50
CA GLN A 29 -1.52 2.58 -22.32
C GLN A 29 -1.55 1.89 -23.68
N ALA A 30 -0.41 1.46 -24.23
CA ALA A 30 -0.33 0.71 -25.48
C ALA A 30 -0.52 -0.81 -25.27
N GLY A 31 -0.69 -1.24 -24.02
CA GLY A 31 -0.80 -2.65 -23.66
C GLY A 31 0.55 -3.36 -23.55
N ALA A 32 1.67 -2.64 -23.64
CA ALA A 32 2.99 -3.24 -23.49
C ALA A 32 3.28 -3.52 -22.01
N PRO A 33 4.03 -4.59 -21.68
CA PRO A 33 4.39 -4.92 -20.31
C PRO A 33 5.13 -3.77 -19.61
N ALA A 34 4.61 -3.33 -18.46
CA ALA A 34 5.16 -2.25 -17.65
C ALA A 34 5.57 -2.70 -16.23
N GLY A 35 5.41 -4.00 -15.93
CA GLY A 35 5.83 -4.64 -14.70
C GLY A 35 4.83 -5.69 -14.23
N ASP A 36 5.16 -6.32 -13.11
CA ASP A 36 4.31 -7.31 -12.44
C ASP A 36 4.02 -6.88 -11.01
N TRP A 37 2.84 -7.26 -10.54
CA TRP A 37 2.41 -7.09 -9.16
C TRP A 37 2.01 -8.46 -8.59
N PRO A 38 3.00 -9.23 -8.09
CA PRO A 38 2.77 -10.55 -7.55
C PRO A 38 2.07 -10.49 -6.19
N CYS A 39 1.55 -11.63 -5.76
CA CYS A 39 1.06 -11.80 -4.39
C CYS A 39 2.16 -11.46 -3.37
N CYS A 40 1.79 -10.73 -2.32
CA CYS A 40 2.74 -10.45 -1.24
C CYS A 40 3.05 -11.74 -0.47
N ALA A 41 4.32 -12.14 -0.51
CA ALA A 41 4.85 -13.17 0.38
C ALA A 41 5.16 -12.56 1.76
N GLY A 42 4.67 -13.19 2.82
CA GLY A 42 4.98 -12.79 4.19
C GLY A 42 4.22 -13.62 5.22
N GLU A 43 4.89 -13.93 6.32
CA GLU A 43 4.31 -14.65 7.47
C GLU A 43 3.67 -13.68 8.48
N ALA A 44 3.92 -12.38 8.34
CA ALA A 44 3.35 -11.38 9.24
C ALA A 44 1.85 -11.19 8.98
N PRO A 45 1.06 -10.84 10.01
CA PRO A 45 -0.34 -10.49 9.83
C PRO A 45 -0.55 -9.40 8.78
N MET A 46 -1.57 -9.56 7.94
CA MET A 46 -1.82 -8.63 6.83
C MET A 46 -1.99 -7.16 7.23
N PRO A 47 -2.63 -6.80 8.36
CA PRO A 47 -2.64 -5.41 8.81
C PRO A 47 -1.24 -4.86 8.98
N ASP A 48 -0.35 -5.62 9.61
CA ASP A 48 1.04 -5.21 9.84
C ASP A 48 1.77 -5.01 8.51
N LEU A 49 1.62 -5.94 7.57
CA LEU A 49 2.18 -5.84 6.23
C LEU A 49 1.69 -4.59 5.49
N LEU A 50 0.40 -4.26 5.57
CA LEU A 50 -0.19 -3.10 4.89
C LEU A 50 0.30 -1.75 5.44
N PHE A 51 0.62 -1.67 6.73
CA PHE A 51 1.28 -0.47 7.30
C PHE A 51 2.71 -0.29 6.77
N MET A 52 3.40 -1.37 6.41
CA MET A 52 4.79 -1.33 5.94
C MET A 52 4.91 -1.33 4.40
N ARG A 53 3.92 -1.92 3.73
CA ARG A 53 3.85 -2.15 2.29
C ARG A 53 2.39 -1.97 1.86
N SER A 54 1.99 -0.73 1.63
CA SER A 54 0.60 -0.40 1.26
C SER A 54 0.13 -1.07 -0.03
N ALA A 55 1.06 -1.48 -0.89
CA ALA A 55 0.82 -2.25 -2.11
C ALA A 55 0.86 -3.79 -1.89
N ALA A 56 0.70 -4.28 -0.66
CA ALA A 56 0.72 -5.73 -0.40
C ALA A 56 -0.47 -6.49 -1.00
N VAL A 57 -1.61 -5.81 -1.21
CA VAL A 57 -2.79 -6.38 -1.90
C VAL A 57 -2.72 -6.01 -3.38
N SER A 58 -2.54 -7.01 -4.23
CA SER A 58 -2.36 -6.84 -5.67
C SER A 58 -3.66 -6.55 -6.42
N GLY A 59 -3.51 -5.81 -7.52
CA GLY A 59 -4.59 -5.59 -8.49
C GLY A 59 -5.53 -4.43 -8.17
N SER A 60 -5.26 -3.67 -7.11
CA SER A 60 -6.13 -2.57 -6.68
C SER A 60 -7.58 -3.07 -6.47
N THR A 61 -8.58 -2.23 -6.65
CA THR A 61 -10.00 -2.64 -6.65
C THR A 61 -10.33 -3.64 -7.75
N SER A 62 -9.65 -3.58 -8.90
CA SER A 62 -9.89 -4.49 -10.03
C SER A 62 -9.54 -5.94 -9.73
N GLY A 63 -8.59 -6.19 -8.83
CA GLY A 63 -8.10 -7.51 -8.49
C GLY A 63 -8.77 -8.15 -7.28
N VAL A 64 -9.54 -7.39 -6.50
CA VAL A 64 -10.07 -7.84 -5.21
C VAL A 64 -11.52 -8.32 -5.31
N LEU A 65 -11.81 -9.44 -4.64
CA LEU A 65 -13.15 -9.90 -4.31
C LEU A 65 -13.29 -9.96 -2.79
N ALA A 66 -14.40 -9.47 -2.25
CA ALA A 66 -14.67 -9.46 -0.83
C ALA A 66 -16.09 -9.92 -0.52
N ARG A 67 -16.30 -10.54 0.64
CA ARG A 67 -17.64 -10.85 1.14
C ARG A 67 -18.42 -9.56 1.37
N ARG A 68 -19.67 -9.53 0.90
CA ARG A 68 -20.55 -8.35 1.02
C ARG A 68 -20.70 -7.89 2.48
N ALA A 69 -20.97 -8.82 3.40
CA ALA A 69 -21.14 -8.49 4.83
C ALA A 69 -19.89 -7.79 5.40
N LEU A 70 -18.70 -8.33 5.12
CA LEU A 70 -17.44 -7.74 5.56
C LEU A 70 -17.25 -6.30 5.06
N LEU A 71 -17.58 -6.03 3.79
CA LEU A 71 -17.45 -4.69 3.22
C LEU A 71 -18.38 -3.68 3.90
N LEU A 72 -19.62 -4.09 4.16
CA LEU A 72 -20.63 -3.26 4.83
C LEU A 72 -20.25 -3.01 6.30
N ASP A 73 -19.83 -4.05 7.02
CA ASP A 73 -19.41 -3.94 8.43
C ASP A 73 -18.14 -3.08 8.59
N ALA A 74 -17.29 -3.04 7.56
CA ALA A 74 -16.13 -2.17 7.53
C ALA A 74 -16.48 -0.71 7.19
N GLY A 75 -17.70 -0.42 6.74
CA GLY A 75 -18.17 0.91 6.35
C GLY A 75 -17.74 1.36 4.95
N GLY A 76 -17.38 0.42 4.06
CA GLY A 76 -16.99 0.74 2.68
C GLY A 76 -15.73 1.60 2.57
N PHE A 77 -15.59 2.38 1.49
CA PHE A 77 -14.48 3.31 1.30
C PHE A 77 -14.65 4.56 2.17
N ASP A 78 -13.54 5.12 2.68
CA ASP A 78 -13.58 6.42 3.37
C ASP A 78 -13.51 7.54 2.35
N GLU A 79 -14.68 8.09 2.00
CA GLU A 79 -14.83 9.15 1.00
C GLU A 79 -14.17 10.48 1.38
N ARG A 80 -13.60 10.60 2.58
CA ARG A 80 -12.81 11.79 2.96
C ARG A 80 -11.36 11.68 2.47
N LEU A 81 -10.91 10.47 2.13
CA LEU A 81 -9.62 10.25 1.50
C LEU A 81 -9.70 10.67 0.01
N ARG A 82 -8.59 11.18 -0.49
CA ARG A 82 -8.43 11.67 -1.88
C ARG A 82 -7.12 11.09 -2.41
N GLY A 83 -7.08 9.77 -2.51
CA GLY A 83 -5.89 8.94 -2.62
C GLY A 83 -5.80 7.95 -1.46
N PHE A 84 -5.22 6.77 -1.72
CA PHE A 84 -5.00 5.74 -0.70
C PHE A 84 -6.30 5.11 -0.13
N GLU A 85 -7.41 5.22 -0.84
CA GLU A 85 -8.71 4.66 -0.46
C GLU A 85 -8.67 3.12 -0.35
N ASP A 86 -8.04 2.45 -1.31
CA ASP A 86 -8.00 0.99 -1.34
C ASP A 86 -7.12 0.41 -0.23
N PRO A 87 -5.84 0.86 -0.07
CA PRO A 87 -5.01 0.38 1.04
C PRO A 87 -5.63 0.66 2.41
N ASP A 88 -6.34 1.79 2.56
CA ASP A 88 -7.10 2.07 3.77
C ASP A 88 -8.18 1.03 4.05
N LEU A 89 -8.97 0.68 3.03
CA LEU A 89 -9.97 -0.36 3.13
C LEU A 89 -9.33 -1.72 3.45
N TRP A 90 -8.24 -2.09 2.78
CA TRP A 90 -7.54 -3.35 3.03
C TRP A 90 -7.04 -3.47 4.47
N ILE A 91 -6.54 -2.38 5.07
CA ILE A 91 -6.15 -2.38 6.51
C ILE A 91 -7.37 -2.71 7.38
N ARG A 92 -8.53 -2.11 7.08
CA ARG A 92 -9.76 -2.33 7.86
C ARG A 92 -10.35 -3.73 7.67
N LEU A 93 -10.34 -4.28 6.45
CA LEU A 93 -10.81 -5.65 6.19
C LEU A 93 -9.89 -6.70 6.84
N SER A 94 -8.57 -6.57 6.63
CA SER A 94 -7.58 -7.52 7.18
C SER A 94 -7.48 -7.52 8.70
N SER A 95 -7.97 -6.47 9.38
CA SER A 95 -8.08 -6.45 10.85
C SER A 95 -9.20 -7.35 11.39
N ARG A 96 -10.10 -7.84 10.53
CA ARG A 96 -11.28 -8.61 10.90
C ARG A 96 -11.27 -10.04 10.36
N THR A 97 -10.60 -10.27 9.23
CA THR A 97 -10.63 -11.56 8.52
C THR A 97 -9.27 -11.93 7.94
N GLY A 98 -9.12 -13.19 7.55
CA GLY A 98 -8.03 -13.60 6.68
C GLY A 98 -8.10 -12.95 5.29
N TYR A 99 -6.95 -12.95 4.62
CA TYR A 99 -6.77 -12.54 3.23
C TYR A 99 -6.02 -13.65 2.49
N ALA A 100 -6.38 -13.86 1.22
CA ALA A 100 -5.68 -14.77 0.35
C ALA A 100 -5.36 -14.10 -0.99
N CYS A 101 -4.30 -14.56 -1.66
CA CYS A 101 -3.96 -14.10 -2.99
C CYS A 101 -3.72 -15.31 -3.90
N ILE A 102 -4.40 -15.30 -5.04
CA ILE A 102 -4.28 -16.31 -6.09
C ILE A 102 -3.01 -15.94 -6.91
N PRO A 103 -1.98 -16.80 -6.96
CA PRO A 103 -0.68 -16.46 -7.56
C PRO A 103 -0.72 -16.25 -9.07
N GLU A 104 -1.78 -16.68 -9.75
CA GLU A 104 -1.99 -16.49 -11.17
C GLU A 104 -2.33 -15.03 -11.51
N ALA A 105 -1.71 -14.51 -12.58
CA ALA A 105 -1.90 -13.14 -13.03
C ALA A 105 -3.22 -12.94 -13.81
N LEU A 106 -4.33 -12.97 -13.08
CA LEU A 106 -5.71 -12.95 -13.58
C LEU A 106 -6.31 -11.54 -13.70
N THR A 107 -5.57 -10.52 -13.26
CA THR A 107 -5.94 -9.11 -13.37
C THR A 107 -4.89 -8.34 -14.18
N VAL A 108 -5.34 -7.37 -14.98
CA VAL A 108 -4.47 -6.44 -15.71
C VAL A 108 -4.77 -5.03 -15.25
N VAL A 109 -3.74 -4.30 -14.84
CA VAL A 109 -3.84 -2.87 -14.48
C VAL A 109 -3.07 -2.05 -15.51
N VAL A 110 -3.76 -1.07 -16.09
CA VAL A 110 -3.15 -0.11 -17.01
C VAL A 110 -2.54 1.03 -16.22
N ARG A 111 -1.25 1.28 -16.42
CA ARG A 111 -0.55 2.42 -15.85
C ARG A 111 -0.76 3.64 -16.74
N THR A 112 -1.68 4.50 -16.33
CA THR A 112 -1.96 5.77 -17.01
C THR A 112 -1.10 6.89 -16.41
N PRO A 113 -0.36 7.65 -17.23
CA PRO A 113 0.25 8.92 -16.82
C PRO A 113 -0.82 9.87 -16.24
N GLY A 114 -0.49 10.57 -15.16
CA GLY A 114 -1.42 11.52 -14.52
C GLY A 114 -2.59 10.90 -13.75
N SER A 115 -2.57 9.59 -13.47
CA SER A 115 -3.57 8.94 -12.60
C SER A 115 -3.59 9.56 -11.20
N VAL A 116 -4.70 9.39 -10.44
CA VAL A 116 -4.87 9.98 -9.09
C VAL A 116 -3.66 9.70 -8.17
N SER A 117 -3.01 8.55 -8.34
CA SER A 117 -1.80 8.14 -7.63
C SER A 117 -0.55 8.98 -7.94
N THR A 118 -0.57 9.87 -8.93
CA THR A 118 0.58 10.71 -9.32
C THR A 118 0.63 12.06 -8.58
N HIS A 119 -0.43 12.49 -7.87
CA HIS A 119 -0.36 13.69 -7.04
C HIS A 119 0.23 13.38 -5.66
N LEU A 120 1.56 13.31 -5.60
CA LEU A 120 2.31 12.85 -4.42
C LEU A 120 1.95 13.57 -3.11
N PRO A 121 1.74 14.90 -3.06
CA PRO A 121 1.33 15.57 -1.82
C PRO A 121 -0.03 15.08 -1.29
N ARG A 122 -1.01 14.81 -2.17
CA ARG A 122 -2.30 14.18 -1.77
C ARG A 122 -2.07 12.82 -1.19
N MET A 123 -1.36 11.98 -1.96
CA MET A 123 -1.17 10.57 -1.64
C MET A 123 -0.45 10.44 -0.29
N ARG A 124 0.57 11.27 -0.05
CA ARG A 124 1.25 11.35 1.24
C ARG A 124 0.30 11.74 2.37
N ALA A 125 -0.48 12.81 2.19
CA ALA A 125 -1.41 13.27 3.21
C ALA A 125 -2.47 12.21 3.55
N ALA A 126 -3.05 11.57 2.53
CA ALA A 126 -4.06 10.54 2.70
C ALA A 126 -3.50 9.26 3.34
N THR A 127 -2.28 8.85 2.98
CA THR A 127 -1.58 7.73 3.63
C THR A 127 -1.39 7.97 5.12
N LEU A 128 -0.89 9.15 5.50
CA LEU A 128 -0.69 9.51 6.91
C LEU A 128 -2.02 9.64 7.67
N ALA A 129 -3.07 10.14 7.03
CA ALA A 129 -4.42 10.19 7.60
C ALA A 129 -4.97 8.78 7.86
N SER A 130 -4.87 7.87 6.87
CA SER A 130 -5.23 6.46 7.00
C SER A 130 -4.46 5.79 8.13
N PHE A 131 -3.13 5.95 8.16
CA PHE A 131 -2.28 5.35 9.20
C PHE A 131 -2.63 5.87 10.60
N ARG A 132 -2.97 7.16 10.71
CA ARG A 132 -3.38 7.74 12.00
C ARG A 132 -4.71 7.17 12.46
N LYS A 133 -5.74 7.14 11.61
CA LYS A 133 -7.08 6.66 12.00
C LYS A 133 -7.09 5.15 12.29
N ASN A 134 -6.28 4.37 11.57
CA ASN A 134 -6.22 2.92 11.71
C ASN A 134 -5.19 2.45 12.75
N ARG A 135 -4.50 3.37 13.45
CA ARG A 135 -3.45 3.01 14.42
C ARG A 135 -3.93 2.03 15.50
N ALA A 136 -5.19 2.14 15.92
CA ALA A 136 -5.78 1.26 16.93
C ALA A 136 -5.95 -0.20 16.44
N LEU A 137 -5.96 -0.43 15.13
CA LEU A 137 -6.05 -1.77 14.54
C LEU A 137 -4.73 -2.56 14.64
N LEU A 138 -3.61 -1.88 14.95
CA LEU A 138 -2.37 -2.56 15.30
C LEU A 138 -2.44 -3.14 16.73
N PRO A 139 -1.77 -4.26 17.01
CA PRO A 139 -1.56 -4.74 18.38
C PRO A 139 -0.94 -3.66 19.26
N ALA A 140 -1.30 -3.62 20.55
CA ALA A 140 -0.88 -2.54 21.47
C ALA A 140 0.64 -2.28 21.45
N ALA A 141 1.44 -3.36 21.44
CA ALA A 141 2.91 -3.30 21.35
C ALA A 141 3.43 -2.61 20.07
N ARG A 142 2.66 -2.65 18.97
CA ARG A 142 3.04 -2.08 17.66
C ARG A 142 2.50 -0.66 17.44
N ARG A 143 1.65 -0.14 18.32
CA ARG A 143 1.11 1.24 18.20
C ARG A 143 2.17 2.32 18.46
N GLY A 144 3.32 1.99 19.02
CA GLY A 144 4.42 2.92 19.32
C GLY A 144 5.45 3.03 18.19
N ALA A 145 6.64 2.47 18.43
CA ALA A 145 7.79 2.58 17.53
C ALA A 145 7.53 1.98 16.14
N TYR A 146 6.83 0.85 16.07
CA TYR A 146 6.48 0.20 14.81
C TYR A 146 5.61 1.12 13.93
N TRP A 147 4.52 1.68 14.47
CA TRP A 147 3.68 2.64 13.75
C TRP A 147 4.46 3.88 13.28
N ARG A 148 5.38 4.40 14.09
CA ARG A 148 6.26 5.51 13.67
C ARG A 148 7.18 5.11 12.52
N ALA A 149 7.73 3.89 12.56
CA ALA A 149 8.57 3.34 11.50
C ALA A 149 7.78 3.12 10.20
N ALA A 150 6.52 2.67 10.28
CA ALA A 150 5.60 2.57 9.14
C ALA A 150 5.37 3.94 8.49
N CYS A 151 5.04 4.96 9.29
CA CYS A 151 4.88 6.33 8.80
C CYS A 151 6.17 6.87 8.14
N ALA A 152 7.33 6.62 8.76
CA ALA A 152 8.62 7.03 8.22
C ALA A 152 8.96 6.30 6.90
N GLY A 153 8.62 5.02 6.78
CA GLY A 153 8.76 4.26 5.55
C GLY A 153 7.95 4.88 4.41
N ALA A 154 6.66 5.12 4.64
CA ALA A 154 5.79 5.77 3.65
C ALA A 154 6.32 7.15 3.24
N LEU A 155 6.77 7.97 4.20
CA LEU A 155 7.39 9.27 3.92
C LEU A 155 8.65 9.15 3.06
N ALA A 156 9.51 8.17 3.34
CA ALA A 156 10.72 7.92 2.56
C ALA A 156 10.40 7.49 1.12
N ASP A 157 9.36 6.68 0.93
CA ASP A 157 8.89 6.28 -0.40
C ASP A 157 8.38 7.49 -1.19
N TYR A 158 7.55 8.34 -0.57
CA TYR A 158 7.09 9.59 -1.20
C TYR A 158 8.23 10.56 -1.49
N ALA A 159 9.19 10.69 -0.58
CA ALA A 159 10.38 11.51 -0.78
C ALA A 159 11.19 11.05 -2.01
N LYS A 160 11.40 9.74 -2.14
CA LYS A 160 12.07 9.12 -3.28
C LYS A 160 11.30 9.38 -4.59
N MET A 161 9.97 9.24 -4.58
CA MET A 161 9.12 9.51 -5.75
C MET A 161 9.16 10.98 -6.16
N ALA A 162 9.07 11.91 -5.19
CA ALA A 162 9.13 13.35 -5.46
C ALA A 162 10.48 13.74 -6.07
N TRP A 163 11.58 13.21 -5.52
CA TRP A 163 12.91 13.45 -6.06
C TRP A 163 13.06 12.96 -7.51
N ARG A 164 12.58 11.75 -7.81
CA ARG A 164 12.59 11.19 -9.17
C ARG A 164 11.74 12.00 -10.15
N ALA A 165 10.69 12.66 -9.67
CA ALA A 165 9.84 13.56 -10.45
C ALA A 165 10.43 14.99 -10.60
N GLY A 166 11.63 15.25 -10.06
CA GLY A 166 12.28 16.56 -10.12
C GLY A 166 11.89 17.52 -8.99
N ASP A 167 10.97 17.14 -8.11
CA ASP A 167 10.55 17.95 -6.96
C ASP A 167 11.53 17.78 -5.78
N ARG A 168 12.67 18.48 -5.90
CA ARG A 168 13.75 18.41 -4.91
C ARG A 168 13.33 18.91 -3.53
N ARG A 169 12.45 19.94 -3.47
CA ARG A 169 11.98 20.54 -2.22
C ARG A 169 11.20 19.53 -1.40
N HIS A 170 10.19 18.88 -2.00
CA HIS A 170 9.43 17.86 -1.30
C HIS A 170 10.26 16.60 -1.03
N GLY A 171 11.15 16.22 -1.96
CA GLY A 171 12.08 15.11 -1.76
C GLY A 171 12.90 15.24 -0.47
N LEU A 172 13.58 16.37 -0.28
CA LEU A 172 14.38 16.61 0.93
C LEU A 172 13.51 16.78 2.17
N ALA A 173 12.44 17.59 2.09
CA ALA A 173 11.58 17.88 3.25
C ALA A 173 10.92 16.62 3.82
N TRP A 174 10.40 15.73 2.97
CA TRP A 174 9.73 14.51 3.42
C TRP A 174 10.72 13.45 3.90
N ALA A 175 11.93 13.40 3.33
CA ALA A 175 12.98 12.53 3.84
C ALA A 175 13.49 13.00 5.22
N ALA A 176 13.64 14.31 5.44
CA ALA A 176 13.95 14.86 6.76
C ALA A 176 12.86 14.55 7.79
N GLU A 177 11.58 14.70 7.42
CA GLU A 177 10.46 14.34 8.29
C GLU A 177 10.45 12.84 8.62
N ALA A 178 10.74 11.97 7.65
CA ALA A 178 10.85 10.53 7.86
C ALA A 178 11.92 10.20 8.92
N LEU A 179 13.07 10.88 8.86
CA LEU A 179 14.17 10.70 9.81
C LEU A 179 13.76 11.12 11.22
N LEU A 180 13.10 12.28 11.36
CA LEU A 180 12.62 12.79 12.65
C LEU A 180 11.56 11.88 13.28
N ARG A 181 10.71 11.23 12.47
CA ARG A 181 9.67 10.33 12.99
C ARG A 181 10.21 9.01 13.53
N ALA A 182 11.25 8.43 12.92
CA ALA A 182 11.77 7.12 13.29
C ALA A 182 13.30 7.05 13.19
N PRO A 183 14.05 7.84 13.99
CA PRO A 183 15.51 7.91 13.89
C PRO A 183 16.19 6.56 14.20
N LEU A 184 15.65 5.79 15.14
CA LEU A 184 16.20 4.49 15.53
C LEU A 184 15.73 3.35 14.61
N GLY A 185 14.44 3.30 14.26
CA GLY A 185 13.87 2.18 13.51
C GLY A 185 14.08 2.24 11.99
N ARG A 186 14.22 3.45 11.42
CA ARG A 186 14.40 3.66 9.97
C ARG A 186 15.51 4.68 9.65
N GLY A 187 16.13 5.30 10.65
CA GLY A 187 17.02 6.44 10.41
C GLY A 187 18.25 6.10 9.57
N ARG A 188 18.85 4.91 9.68
CA ARG A 188 19.98 4.53 8.80
C ARG A 188 19.58 4.51 7.32
N LEU A 189 18.40 3.94 7.02
CA LEU A 189 17.86 3.88 5.66
C LEU A 189 17.53 5.29 5.14
N VAL A 190 16.86 6.11 5.96
CA VAL A 190 16.46 7.46 5.58
C VAL A 190 17.65 8.41 5.46
N ALA A 191 18.66 8.29 6.32
CA ALA A 191 19.90 9.05 6.23
C ALA A 191 20.67 8.67 4.96
N GLY A 192 20.71 7.38 4.60
CA GLY A 192 21.27 6.93 3.33
C GLY A 192 20.56 7.55 2.13
N LEU A 193 19.22 7.60 2.16
CA LEU A 193 18.41 8.25 1.13
C LEU A 193 18.73 9.75 1.02
N LEU A 194 18.80 10.47 2.15
CA LEU A 194 19.16 11.89 2.20
C LEU A 194 20.56 12.14 1.65
N LEU A 195 21.55 11.33 2.03
CA LEU A 195 22.92 11.43 1.53
C LEU A 195 22.98 11.22 0.01
N ALA A 196 22.24 10.24 -0.51
CA ALA A 196 22.18 9.98 -1.95
C ALA A 196 21.52 11.15 -2.70
N MET A 197 20.45 11.75 -2.15
CA MET A 197 19.83 12.97 -2.70
C MET A 197 20.82 14.15 -2.75
N LEU A 198 21.50 14.43 -1.64
CA LEU A 198 22.45 15.53 -1.54
C LEU A 198 23.67 15.35 -2.45
N ARG A 199 24.09 14.11 -2.69
CA ARG A 199 25.19 13.77 -3.62
C ARG A 199 24.77 13.71 -5.09
N GLY A 200 23.50 13.97 -5.41
CA GLY A 200 22.99 13.89 -6.78
C GLY A 200 23.03 12.47 -7.38
N GLN A 201 23.06 11.43 -6.54
CA GLN A 201 23.07 10.05 -7.01
C GLN A 201 21.71 9.67 -7.60
N ARG A 202 21.73 8.73 -8.55
CA ARG A 202 20.50 8.19 -9.14
C ARG A 202 19.81 7.26 -8.13
N LEU A 203 18.57 7.59 -7.75
CA LEU A 203 17.76 6.89 -6.75
C LEU A 203 16.83 5.84 -7.35
#